data_AF-A0A2E6HZ30-F1
#
_entry.id   AF-A0A2E6HZ30-F1
#
_cell.length_a   1.000
_cell.length_b   1.000
_cell.length_c   1.000
_cell.angle_alpha   90.00
_cell.angle_beta   90.00
_cell.angle_gamma   90.00
#
_symmetry.space_group_name_H-M   'P 1'
#
loop_
_entity.id
_entity.type
_entity.pdbx_description
1 polymer ?
#
loop_
_entity_poly.entity_id
_entity_poly.type
_entity_poly.pdbx_seq_one_letter_code
_entity_poly.pdbx_strand_id
1 'polypeptide(L)'
;MGLDKEYLEKGLTCMSRSMTKSVWPAHFGAAMVDGLGALIRAFDTIRFGVYIGGKGKRVDEMRLSPDDDLPSGSEPHDLVSMVFSEFLKFEKIYDLDVHKAQIGHLITHGHALVELADMGYSDLYCAGVTPLKVKLLRKAQTFRAPVKWQACEASELDPREPSYWRQDFDRSDWDYGHVFKYPFSFHNLIDRCSDSDLVAASRQHFKLMV
;
A
#
# COMPACT_ATOMS: atom_id res chain seq x y z
N MET A 1 -18.48 17.68 -7.33
CA MET A 1 -17.18 18.19 -7.80
C MET A 1 -16.54 17.05 -8.57
N GLY A 2 -16.59 17.10 -9.90
CA GLY A 2 -16.09 16.00 -10.75
C GLY A 2 -14.58 16.07 -10.87
N LEU A 3 -13.90 14.94 -10.79
CA LEU A 3 -12.49 14.82 -11.15
C LEU A 3 -12.29 15.40 -12.55
N ASP A 4 -11.34 16.33 -12.67
CA ASP A 4 -10.99 16.98 -13.93
C ASP A 4 -10.51 15.91 -14.93
N LYS A 5 -11.19 15.87 -16.07
CA LYS A 5 -10.99 14.87 -17.12
C LYS A 5 -9.54 14.85 -17.61
N GLU A 6 -8.85 15.99 -17.60
CA GLU A 6 -7.46 16.10 -18.01
C GLU A 6 -6.51 15.37 -17.03
N TYR A 7 -6.76 15.49 -15.73
CA TYR A 7 -5.94 14.82 -14.70
C TYR A 7 -6.22 13.32 -14.64
N LEU A 8 -7.49 12.93 -14.84
CA LEU A 8 -7.87 11.52 -14.99
C LEU A 8 -7.18 10.89 -16.21
N GLU A 9 -7.15 11.59 -17.34
CA GLU A 9 -6.50 11.13 -18.57
C GLU A 9 -4.98 11.04 -18.44
N LYS A 10 -4.35 12.00 -17.74
CA LYS A 10 -2.91 11.96 -17.40
C LYS A 10 -2.56 10.78 -16.49
N GLY A 11 -3.37 10.54 -15.45
CA GLY A 11 -3.21 9.40 -14.54
C GLY A 11 -3.34 8.06 -15.26
N LEU A 12 -4.40 7.88 -16.06
CA LEU A 12 -4.64 6.66 -16.84
C LEU A 12 -3.56 6.43 -17.91
N THR A 13 -3.08 7.49 -18.56
CA THR A 13 -1.98 7.41 -19.54
C THR A 13 -0.68 6.98 -18.89
N CYS A 14 -0.37 7.46 -17.69
CA CYS A 14 0.79 7.01 -16.93
C CYS A 14 0.68 5.52 -16.56
N MET A 15 -0.49 5.09 -16.07
CA MET A 15 -0.78 3.69 -15.75
C MET A 15 -0.62 2.76 -16.96
N SER A 16 -0.97 3.23 -18.17
CA SER A 16 -0.78 2.46 -19.41
C SER A 16 0.69 2.22 -19.78
N ARG A 17 1.59 3.10 -19.33
CA ARG A 17 3.03 3.03 -19.61
C ARG A 17 3.74 2.05 -18.67
N SER A 18 3.20 1.78 -17.48
CA SER A 18 3.79 0.87 -16.48
C SER A 18 3.51 -0.62 -16.76
N MET A 19 3.55 -1.04 -18.04
CA MET A 19 3.31 -2.40 -18.56
C MET A 19 1.83 -2.80 -18.77
N THR A 20 1.23 -2.40 -19.90
CA THR A 20 0.54 -3.27 -20.88
C THR A 20 -0.26 -2.45 -21.91
N LYS A 21 -0.33 -2.95 -23.15
CA LYS A 21 -1.10 -2.37 -24.26
C LYS A 21 -2.60 -2.53 -24.02
N SER A 22 -3.20 -1.59 -23.28
CA SER A 22 -4.64 -1.24 -23.21
C SER A 22 -5.08 -1.05 -21.75
N VAL A 23 -5.51 0.17 -21.44
CA VAL A 23 -6.01 0.62 -20.13
C VAL A 23 -7.31 -0.05 -19.69
N TRP A 24 -8.10 -0.60 -20.61
CA TRP A 24 -9.44 -1.09 -20.29
C TRP A 24 -9.47 -2.53 -19.72
N PRO A 25 -8.74 -3.52 -20.27
CA PRO A 25 -8.69 -4.87 -19.72
C PRO A 25 -7.76 -5.01 -18.50
N ALA A 26 -6.73 -4.16 -18.40
CA ALA A 26 -5.70 -4.24 -17.35
C ALA A 26 -6.12 -3.62 -16.01
N HIS A 27 -7.10 -2.70 -16.02
CA HIS A 27 -7.48 -1.95 -14.82
C HIS A 27 -8.83 -2.30 -14.22
N PHE A 28 -9.70 -3.10 -14.87
CA PHE A 28 -11.05 -3.38 -14.33
C PHE A 28 -11.64 -4.73 -14.80
N GLY A 29 -10.84 -5.81 -14.88
CA GLY A 29 -11.37 -7.09 -15.36
C GLY A 29 -10.53 -8.33 -14.99
N ALA A 30 -10.87 -9.46 -15.62
CA ALA A 30 -10.30 -10.78 -15.33
C ALA A 30 -8.76 -10.82 -15.36
N ALA A 31 -8.10 -10.07 -16.26
CA ALA A 31 -6.64 -10.02 -16.33
C ALA A 31 -5.99 -9.36 -15.10
N MET A 32 -6.65 -8.37 -14.48
CA MET A 32 -6.19 -7.78 -13.22
C MET A 32 -6.34 -8.78 -12.08
N VAL A 33 -7.48 -9.47 -12.01
CA VAL A 33 -7.73 -10.52 -11.01
C VAL A 33 -6.72 -11.65 -11.14
N ASP A 34 -6.41 -12.07 -12.37
CA ASP A 34 -5.38 -13.07 -12.65
C ASP A 34 -3.97 -12.58 -12.24
N GLY A 35 -3.65 -11.31 -12.52
CA GLY A 35 -2.40 -10.68 -12.11
C GLY A 35 -2.26 -10.58 -10.57
N LEU A 36 -3.33 -10.18 -9.88
CA LEU A 36 -3.38 -10.15 -8.41
C LEU A 36 -3.27 -11.56 -7.83
N GLY A 37 -4.00 -12.53 -8.39
CA GLY A 37 -3.91 -13.92 -7.99
C GLY A 37 -2.51 -14.51 -8.21
N ALA A 38 -1.85 -14.16 -9.32
CA ALA A 38 -0.47 -14.54 -9.58
C ALA A 38 0.49 -13.89 -8.57
N LEU A 39 0.32 -12.62 -8.25
CA LEU A 39 1.12 -11.92 -7.25
C LEU A 39 0.94 -12.52 -5.86
N ILE A 40 -0.30 -12.77 -5.42
CA ILE A 40 -0.63 -13.41 -4.15
C ILE A 40 0.04 -14.79 -4.05
N ARG A 41 -0.08 -15.63 -5.10
CA ARG A 41 0.60 -16.93 -5.14
C ARG A 41 2.12 -16.82 -5.18
N ALA A 42 2.64 -15.77 -5.83
CA ALA A 42 4.06 -15.53 -5.91
C ALA A 42 4.65 -14.99 -4.60
N PHE A 43 3.86 -14.43 -3.68
CA PHE A 43 4.38 -13.96 -2.38
C PHE A 43 5.04 -15.07 -1.56
N ASP A 44 4.58 -16.31 -1.70
CA ASP A 44 5.19 -17.48 -1.05
C ASP A 44 6.54 -17.88 -1.69
N THR A 45 6.82 -17.42 -2.92
CA THR A 45 7.99 -17.83 -3.72
C THR A 45 8.97 -16.67 -4.00
N ILE A 46 8.52 -15.42 -3.93
CA ILE A 46 9.34 -14.23 -4.16
C ILE A 46 10.15 -13.94 -2.91
N ARG A 47 11.46 -14.12 -3.04
CA ARG A 47 12.44 -13.54 -2.11
C ARG A 47 12.44 -12.02 -2.26
N PHE A 48 11.63 -11.33 -1.47
CA PHE A 48 11.75 -9.87 -1.33
C PHE A 48 13.05 -9.58 -0.59
N GLY A 49 14.11 -9.26 -1.35
CA GLY A 49 15.32 -8.70 -0.79
C GLY A 49 15.01 -7.31 -0.23
N VAL A 50 14.98 -7.17 1.09
CA VAL A 50 15.08 -5.85 1.74
C VAL A 50 16.45 -5.76 2.40
N TYR A 51 17.32 -4.96 1.78
CA TYR A 51 18.57 -4.53 2.38
C TYR A 51 18.27 -3.39 3.38
N ILE A 52 18.18 -3.71 4.67
CA ILE A 52 18.44 -2.73 5.74
C ILE A 52 19.20 -3.43 6.88
N GLY A 53 20.50 -3.11 6.98
CA GLY A 53 21.27 -3.05 8.22
C GLY A 53 21.26 -4.23 9.20
N GLY A 54 22.16 -5.20 8.96
CA GLY A 54 22.90 -5.88 10.03
C GLY A 54 22.34 -7.20 10.56
N LYS A 55 23.04 -8.31 10.24
CA LYS A 55 23.04 -9.64 10.93
C LYS A 55 21.70 -10.14 11.51
N GLY A 56 20.58 -9.89 10.83
CA GLY A 56 19.28 -10.50 11.12
C GLY A 56 19.01 -11.66 10.17
N LYS A 57 18.22 -12.64 10.60
CA LYS A 57 17.84 -13.81 9.81
C LYS A 57 17.38 -13.43 8.40
N ARG A 58 17.65 -14.33 7.46
CA ARG A 58 17.18 -14.29 6.08
C ARG A 58 15.68 -14.01 6.03
N VAL A 59 15.30 -12.80 5.58
CA VAL A 59 13.90 -12.32 5.53
C VAL A 59 13.02 -13.25 4.67
N ASP A 60 13.64 -13.98 3.75
CA ASP A 60 13.06 -15.03 2.93
C ASP A 60 12.57 -16.28 3.69
N GLU A 61 12.91 -16.44 4.98
CA GLU A 61 12.50 -17.58 5.81
C GLU A 61 11.37 -17.25 6.80
N MET A 62 10.90 -15.99 6.88
CA MET A 62 9.83 -15.64 7.81
C MET A 62 8.51 -16.31 7.44
N ARG A 63 7.90 -16.95 8.45
CA ARG A 63 6.57 -17.58 8.43
C ARG A 63 5.77 -17.08 9.61
N LEU A 64 4.44 -17.12 9.50
CA LEU A 64 3.57 -16.92 10.66
C LEU A 64 3.82 -18.04 11.68
N SER A 65 4.10 -17.66 12.91
CA SER A 65 4.04 -18.50 14.10
C SER A 65 2.64 -18.43 14.71
N PRO A 66 2.15 -19.48 15.37
CA PRO A 66 0.95 -19.40 16.20
C PRO A 66 1.01 -18.31 17.29
N ASP A 67 2.22 -17.92 17.70
CA ASP A 67 2.46 -16.88 18.70
C ASP A 67 2.50 -15.45 18.11
N ASP A 68 2.44 -15.30 16.78
CA ASP A 68 2.39 -13.98 16.16
C ASP A 68 0.99 -13.36 16.38
N ASP A 69 0.90 -12.42 17.32
CA ASP A 69 -0.31 -11.67 17.66
C ASP A 69 -0.68 -10.67 16.56
N LEU A 70 -1.18 -11.20 15.45
CA LEU A 70 -1.68 -10.41 14.32
C LEU A 70 -3.20 -10.48 14.26
N PRO A 71 -3.88 -9.35 13.98
CA PRO A 71 -5.33 -9.33 13.80
C PRO A 71 -5.81 -10.37 12.77
N SER A 72 -7.02 -10.91 12.91
CA SER A 72 -7.49 -12.02 12.08
C SER A 72 -7.51 -11.66 10.59
N GLY A 73 -7.86 -10.42 10.24
CA GLY A 73 -8.10 -10.01 8.85
C GLY A 73 -9.09 -10.93 8.13
N SER A 74 -9.98 -11.61 8.88
CA SER A 74 -10.90 -12.62 8.35
C SER A 74 -11.97 -12.00 7.48
N GLU A 75 -12.42 -10.80 7.85
CA GLU A 75 -13.38 -10.02 7.08
C GLU A 75 -12.72 -8.74 6.53
N PRO A 76 -13.20 -8.18 5.41
CA PRO A 76 -12.60 -6.98 4.80
C PRO A 76 -12.51 -5.79 5.77
N HIS A 77 -13.49 -5.63 6.65
CA HIS A 77 -13.48 -4.57 7.66
C HIS A 77 -12.37 -4.77 8.72
N ASP A 78 -12.16 -6.00 9.18
CA ASP A 78 -11.07 -6.35 10.10
C ASP A 78 -9.71 -6.09 9.43
N LEU A 79 -9.61 -6.40 8.13
CA LEU A 79 -8.40 -6.16 7.35
C LEU A 79 -8.09 -4.66 7.23
N VAL A 80 -9.10 -3.82 6.95
CA VAL A 80 -8.93 -2.35 6.91
C VAL A 80 -8.39 -1.85 8.24
N SER A 81 -8.99 -2.30 9.35
CA SER A 81 -8.59 -1.91 10.70
C SER A 81 -7.16 -2.37 11.02
N MET A 82 -6.79 -3.59 10.62
CA MET A 82 -5.42 -4.10 10.73
C MET A 82 -4.42 -3.26 9.93
N VAL A 83 -4.73 -2.94 8.67
CA VAL A 83 -3.85 -2.13 7.81
C VAL A 83 -3.58 -0.77 8.42
N PHE A 84 -4.60 -0.08 8.93
CA PHE A 84 -4.42 1.23 9.56
C PHE A 84 -3.74 1.15 10.92
N SER A 85 -4.04 0.14 11.73
CA SER A 85 -3.35 -0.09 13.01
C SER A 85 -1.85 -0.27 12.80
N GLU A 86 -1.45 -1.05 11.78
CA GLU A 86 -0.05 -1.23 11.42
C GLU A 86 0.55 0.00 10.76
N PHE A 87 -0.21 0.72 9.93
CA PHE A 87 0.21 1.98 9.33
C PHE A 87 0.58 3.02 10.40
N LEU A 88 -0.19 3.12 11.49
CA LEU A 88 0.08 4.05 12.58
C LEU A 88 1.29 3.68 13.44
N LYS A 89 1.79 2.44 13.38
CA LYS A 89 3.05 2.05 14.05
C LYS A 89 4.28 2.72 13.42
N PHE A 90 4.16 3.32 12.23
CA PHE A 90 5.22 4.08 11.58
C PHE A 90 5.32 5.51 12.09
N GLU A 91 5.48 5.71 13.41
CA GLU A 91 5.52 7.04 14.06
C GLU A 91 6.38 8.07 13.32
N LYS A 92 7.47 7.62 12.69
CA LYS A 92 8.31 8.41 11.79
C LYS A 92 8.40 7.74 10.42
N ILE A 93 8.04 8.48 9.39
CA ILE A 93 8.32 8.14 7.99
C ILE A 93 9.61 8.87 7.60
N TYR A 94 10.49 8.18 6.89
CA TYR A 94 11.79 8.73 6.49
C TYR A 94 11.79 8.97 5.00
N ASP A 95 12.50 10.02 4.58
CA ASP A 95 12.56 10.43 3.17
C ASP A 95 13.50 9.52 2.37
N LEU A 96 13.04 8.29 2.20
CA LEU A 96 13.68 7.23 1.44
C LEU A 96 12.60 6.51 0.66
N ASP A 97 12.79 6.44 -0.66
CA ASP A 97 11.85 5.77 -1.57
C ASP A 97 11.53 4.36 -1.10
N VAL A 98 12.54 3.61 -0.63
CA VAL A 98 12.34 2.26 -0.11
C VAL A 98 11.41 2.25 1.11
N HIS A 99 11.54 3.21 2.03
CA HIS A 99 10.73 3.23 3.25
C HIS A 99 9.27 3.60 2.95
N LYS A 100 9.06 4.69 2.21
CA LYS A 100 7.74 5.09 1.70
C LYS A 100 7.13 3.97 0.87
N ALA A 101 7.92 3.30 0.02
CA ALA A 101 7.43 2.21 -0.79
C ALA A 101 6.90 1.03 0.05
N GLN A 102 7.59 0.66 1.13
CA GLN A 102 7.10 -0.41 2.01
C GLN A 102 5.78 -0.04 2.72
N ILE A 103 5.62 1.22 3.13
CA ILE A 103 4.38 1.71 3.75
C ILE A 103 3.24 1.73 2.72
N GLY A 104 3.47 2.33 1.56
CA GLY A 104 2.45 2.38 0.52
C GLY A 104 2.10 1.00 -0.05
N HIS A 105 3.05 0.04 -0.06
CA HIS A 105 2.75 -1.34 -0.39
C HIS A 105 1.97 -2.11 0.68
N LEU A 106 1.90 -1.64 1.92
CA LEU A 106 0.96 -2.17 2.93
C LEU A 106 -0.45 -1.70 2.57
N ILE A 107 -0.62 -0.39 2.34
CA ILE A 107 -1.91 0.22 2.01
C ILE A 107 -2.48 -0.35 0.70
N THR A 108 -1.69 -0.38 -0.36
CA THR A 108 -2.14 -0.87 -1.68
C THR A 108 -2.44 -2.38 -1.69
N HIS A 109 -1.74 -3.18 -0.88
CA HIS A 109 -2.05 -4.60 -0.75
C HIS A 109 -3.37 -4.80 0.00
N GLY A 110 -3.58 -4.10 1.12
CA GLY A 110 -4.85 -4.11 1.84
C GLY A 110 -6.03 -3.73 0.94
N HIS A 111 -5.89 -2.64 0.17
CA HIS A 111 -6.90 -2.19 -0.78
C HIS A 111 -7.22 -3.25 -1.84
N ALA A 112 -6.20 -3.85 -2.47
CA ALA A 112 -6.44 -4.89 -3.48
C ALA A 112 -7.21 -6.10 -2.93
N LEU A 113 -6.95 -6.50 -1.67
CA LEU A 113 -7.69 -7.59 -1.04
C LEU A 113 -9.15 -7.20 -0.79
N VAL A 114 -9.40 -6.01 -0.24
CA VAL A 114 -10.78 -5.53 -0.04
C VAL A 114 -11.56 -5.49 -1.36
N GLU A 115 -10.96 -4.99 -2.44
CA GLU A 115 -11.59 -5.00 -3.77
C GLU A 115 -11.85 -6.42 -4.29
N LEU A 116 -10.93 -7.38 -4.06
CA LEU A 116 -11.17 -8.79 -4.39
C LEU A 116 -12.37 -9.37 -3.63
N ALA A 117 -12.52 -9.03 -2.35
CA ALA A 117 -13.67 -9.44 -1.55
C ALA A 117 -14.98 -8.80 -2.06
N ASP A 118 -14.98 -7.49 -2.34
CA ASP A 118 -16.13 -6.75 -2.89
C ASP A 118 -16.59 -7.34 -4.24
N MET A 119 -15.64 -7.84 -5.04
CA MET A 119 -15.91 -8.53 -6.31
C MET A 119 -16.33 -10.00 -6.18
N GLY A 120 -16.38 -10.56 -4.95
CA GLY A 120 -16.76 -11.95 -4.68
C GLY A 120 -15.65 -12.99 -4.82
N TYR A 121 -14.39 -12.57 -4.94
CA TYR A 121 -13.22 -13.46 -5.00
C TYR A 121 -12.69 -13.82 -3.61
N SER A 122 -13.55 -14.37 -2.74
CA SER A 122 -13.22 -14.69 -1.34
C SER A 122 -12.02 -15.63 -1.19
N ASP A 123 -11.84 -16.58 -2.11
CA ASP A 123 -10.67 -17.49 -2.06
C ASP A 123 -9.34 -16.74 -2.28
N LEU A 124 -9.33 -15.76 -3.20
CA LEU A 124 -8.15 -14.92 -3.45
C LEU A 124 -7.91 -13.96 -2.30
N TYR A 125 -8.98 -13.38 -1.73
CA TYR A 125 -8.91 -12.59 -0.51
C TYR A 125 -8.23 -13.38 0.61
N CYS A 126 -8.78 -14.55 0.96
CA CYS A 126 -8.26 -15.41 2.02
C CYS A 126 -6.79 -15.81 1.77
N ALA A 127 -6.45 -16.17 0.53
CA ALA A 127 -5.09 -16.51 0.16
C ALA A 127 -4.12 -15.33 0.30
N GLY A 128 -4.58 -14.10 0.08
CA GLY A 128 -3.75 -12.89 0.13
C GLY A 128 -3.56 -12.28 1.53
N VAL A 129 -4.45 -12.58 2.47
CA VAL A 129 -4.34 -12.11 3.88
C VAL A 129 -3.04 -12.62 4.53
N THR A 130 -2.69 -13.90 4.33
CA THR A 130 -1.48 -14.50 4.90
C THR A 130 -0.18 -13.81 4.42
N PRO A 131 0.05 -13.64 3.10
CA PRO A 131 1.15 -12.83 2.58
C PRO A 131 1.23 -11.40 3.15
N LEU A 132 0.09 -10.73 3.31
CA LEU A 132 0.04 -9.40 3.90
C LEU A 132 0.52 -9.41 5.36
N LYS A 133 0.06 -10.37 6.15
CA LYS A 133 0.50 -10.57 7.55
C LYS A 133 1.98 -10.89 7.68
N VAL A 134 2.51 -11.77 6.83
CA VAL A 134 3.96 -12.06 6.79
C VAL A 134 4.77 -10.80 6.50
N LYS A 135 4.29 -9.96 5.57
CA LYS A 135 4.92 -8.68 5.26
C LYS A 135 4.91 -7.72 6.45
N LEU A 136 3.82 -7.66 7.19
CA LEU A 136 3.70 -6.86 8.42
C LEU A 136 4.74 -7.29 9.47
N LEU A 137 4.86 -8.59 9.74
CA LEU A 137 5.87 -9.13 10.66
C LEU A 137 7.29 -8.81 10.22
N ARG A 138 7.59 -9.03 8.93
CA ARG A 138 8.90 -8.69 8.34
C ARG A 138 9.24 -7.23 8.63
N LYS A 139 8.27 -6.33 8.48
CA LYS A 139 8.46 -4.90 8.71
C LYS A 139 8.71 -4.58 10.18
N ALA A 140 7.88 -5.10 11.09
CA ALA A 140 8.04 -4.89 12.54
C ALA A 140 9.40 -5.36 13.07
N GLN A 141 9.94 -6.46 12.54
CA GLN A 141 11.19 -7.05 13.02
C GLN A 141 12.45 -6.47 12.36
N THR A 142 12.36 -5.95 11.13
CA THR A 142 13.53 -5.48 10.36
C THR A 142 13.68 -3.97 10.36
N PHE A 143 12.64 -3.21 10.74
CA PHE A 143 12.73 -1.76 10.73
C PHE A 143 13.59 -1.22 11.87
N ARG A 144 14.82 -0.84 11.54
CA ARG A 144 15.69 -0.02 12.38
C ARG A 144 16.15 1.17 11.56
N ALA A 145 15.66 2.35 11.87
CA ALA A 145 16.14 3.57 11.23
C ALA A 145 17.59 3.86 11.67
N PRO A 146 18.56 3.90 10.75
CA PRO A 146 19.85 4.52 10.99
C PRO A 146 19.70 5.95 11.48
N VAL A 147 20.57 6.32 12.41
CA VAL A 147 20.64 7.65 13.07
C VAL A 147 20.71 8.83 12.09
N LYS A 148 21.06 8.60 10.81
CA LYS A 148 21.31 9.64 9.80
C LYS A 148 20.12 9.96 8.88
N TRP A 149 18.98 9.28 9.00
CA TRP A 149 17.86 9.49 8.08
C TRP A 149 17.01 10.69 8.48
N GLN A 150 16.67 11.52 7.49
CA GLN A 150 15.76 12.64 7.67
C GLN A 150 14.32 12.12 7.70
N ALA A 151 13.57 12.52 8.74
CA ALA A 151 12.15 12.26 8.80
C ALA A 151 11.42 13.14 7.79
N CYS A 152 10.37 12.61 7.17
CA CYS A 152 9.46 13.39 6.36
C CYS A 152 8.73 14.39 7.24
N GLU A 153 8.50 15.57 6.70
CA GLU A 153 7.56 16.53 7.27
C GLU A 153 6.16 16.23 6.74
N ALA A 154 5.14 16.59 7.52
CA ALA A 154 3.77 16.43 7.08
C ALA A 154 3.49 17.44 5.95
N SER A 155 3.02 16.93 4.82
CA SER A 155 2.57 17.78 3.72
C SER A 155 1.24 18.45 4.05
N GLU A 156 1.11 19.71 3.64
CA GLU A 156 -0.15 20.47 3.69
C GLU A 156 -1.02 20.21 2.45
N LEU A 157 -0.52 19.44 1.49
CA LEU A 157 -1.26 19.13 0.27
C LEU A 157 -2.21 17.96 0.50
N ASP A 158 -3.37 18.04 -0.15
CA ASP A 158 -4.39 17.00 -0.10
C ASP A 158 -4.54 16.41 -1.51
N PRO A 159 -4.33 15.10 -1.71
CA PRO A 159 -4.52 14.45 -3.01
C PRO A 159 -5.94 14.54 -3.58
N ARG A 160 -6.93 15.00 -2.81
CA ARG A 160 -8.28 15.29 -3.28
C ARG A 160 -8.42 16.71 -3.86
N GLU A 161 -7.41 17.55 -3.65
CA GLU A 161 -7.39 18.95 -4.09
C GLU A 161 -6.49 19.15 -5.33
N PRO A 162 -6.85 20.06 -6.25
CA PRO A 162 -6.04 20.33 -7.43
C PRO A 162 -4.62 20.83 -7.12
N SER A 163 -4.39 21.45 -5.96
CA SER A 163 -3.06 21.93 -5.56
C SER A 163 -2.03 20.81 -5.47
N TYR A 164 -2.43 19.61 -5.02
CA TYR A 164 -1.55 18.45 -4.98
C TYR A 164 -1.07 18.04 -6.37
N TRP A 165 -1.98 18.04 -7.35
CA TRP A 165 -1.71 17.57 -8.71
C TRP A 165 -0.97 18.57 -9.61
N ARG A 166 -0.84 19.82 -9.16
CA ARG A 166 -0.06 20.86 -9.86
C ARG A 166 1.43 20.82 -9.51
N GLN A 167 1.84 19.92 -8.61
CA GLN A 167 3.25 19.72 -8.30
C GLN A 167 4.00 19.13 -9.49
N ASP A 168 5.31 19.39 -9.53
CA ASP A 168 6.22 18.73 -10.45
C ASP A 168 6.60 17.35 -9.90
N PHE A 169 6.04 16.31 -10.50
CA PHE A 169 6.32 14.91 -10.17
C PHE A 169 7.36 14.28 -11.10
N ASP A 170 8.00 15.02 -12.01
CA ASP A 170 8.99 14.46 -12.96
C ASP A 170 10.22 13.89 -12.25
N ARG A 171 10.47 14.33 -11.01
CA ARG A 171 11.52 13.80 -10.11
C ARG A 171 10.98 12.79 -9.11
N SER A 172 9.67 12.69 -8.98
CA SER A 172 9.00 11.71 -8.14
C SER A 172 8.88 10.40 -8.90
N ASP A 173 8.66 9.32 -8.17
CA ASP A 173 8.52 7.98 -8.71
C ASP A 173 7.19 7.76 -9.48
N TRP A 174 7.00 8.60 -10.50
CA TRP A 174 5.83 8.69 -11.36
C TRP A 174 5.69 7.41 -12.19
N ASP A 175 6.81 6.84 -12.64
CA ASP A 175 6.86 5.62 -13.45
C ASP A 175 6.37 4.37 -12.69
N TYR A 176 6.57 4.29 -11.37
CA TYR A 176 6.00 3.21 -10.54
C TYR A 176 4.63 3.56 -9.95
N GLY A 177 4.12 4.76 -10.21
CA GLY A 177 2.77 5.17 -9.88
C GLY A 177 2.52 5.44 -8.39
N HIS A 178 3.57 5.59 -7.58
CA HIS A 178 3.45 5.81 -6.13
C HIS A 178 2.64 7.06 -5.78
N VAL A 179 2.81 8.13 -6.58
CA VAL A 179 2.11 9.41 -6.44
C VAL A 179 0.59 9.26 -6.51
N PHE A 180 0.06 8.33 -7.31
CA PHE A 180 -1.40 8.14 -7.41
C PHE A 180 -1.92 6.95 -6.60
N LYS A 181 -1.21 5.81 -6.61
CA LYS A 181 -1.77 4.56 -6.06
C LYS A 181 -1.81 4.56 -4.53
N TYR A 182 -0.92 5.30 -3.87
CA TYR A 182 -0.93 5.41 -2.41
C TYR A 182 -2.10 6.27 -1.93
N PRO A 183 -2.30 7.52 -2.41
CA PRO A 183 -3.47 8.29 -2.04
C PRO A 183 -4.78 7.62 -2.41
N PHE A 184 -4.88 7.06 -3.61
CA PHE A 184 -6.10 6.38 -4.06
C PHE A 184 -6.46 5.21 -3.14
N SER A 185 -5.49 4.31 -2.87
CA SER A 185 -5.72 3.18 -1.97
C SER A 185 -6.00 3.60 -0.54
N PHE A 186 -5.31 4.64 -0.06
CA PHE A 186 -5.53 5.17 1.28
C PHE A 186 -6.96 5.69 1.45
N HIS A 187 -7.44 6.54 0.55
CA HIS A 187 -8.79 7.09 0.64
C HIS A 187 -9.86 6.04 0.39
N ASN A 188 -9.63 5.07 -0.49
CA ASN A 188 -10.54 3.95 -0.67
C ASN A 188 -10.72 3.13 0.62
N LEU A 189 -9.62 2.83 1.33
CA LEU A 189 -9.67 2.12 2.60
C LEU A 189 -10.24 2.97 3.74
N ILE A 190 -9.93 4.28 3.79
CA ILE A 190 -10.40 5.17 4.86
C ILE A 190 -11.92 5.28 4.87
N ASP A 191 -12.54 5.28 3.69
CA ASP A 191 -14.00 5.38 3.55
C ASP A 191 -14.72 4.08 3.96
N ARG A 192 -13.98 2.96 4.06
CA ARG A 192 -14.47 1.66 4.54
C ARG A 192 -14.16 1.40 6.01
N CYS A 193 -13.39 2.27 6.66
CA CYS A 193 -13.05 2.14 8.07
C CYS A 193 -14.17 2.76 8.93
N SER A 194 -14.77 1.98 9.83
CA SER A 194 -15.84 2.46 10.70
C SER A 194 -15.34 3.07 12.02
N ASP A 195 -14.07 2.90 12.35
CA ASP A 195 -13.48 3.45 13.57
C ASP A 195 -13.06 4.90 13.33
N SER A 196 -13.81 5.85 13.91
CA SER A 196 -13.59 7.28 13.71
C SER A 196 -12.24 7.77 14.22
N ASP A 197 -11.73 7.18 15.30
CA ASP A 197 -10.47 7.58 15.91
C ASP A 197 -9.30 7.08 15.04
N LEU A 198 -9.41 5.84 14.56
CA LEU A 198 -8.47 5.26 13.61
C LEU A 198 -8.45 6.05 12.29
N VAL A 199 -9.61 6.49 11.81
CA VAL A 199 -9.74 7.34 10.61
C VAL A 199 -9.03 8.68 10.81
N ALA A 200 -9.30 9.37 11.93
CA ALA A 200 -8.71 10.67 12.22
C ALA A 200 -7.18 10.58 12.33
N ALA A 201 -6.68 9.61 13.08
CA ALA A 201 -5.25 9.37 13.24
C ALA A 201 -4.58 9.02 11.90
N SER A 202 -5.19 8.13 11.10
CA SER A 202 -4.63 7.70 9.82
C SER A 202 -4.58 8.85 8.81
N ARG A 203 -5.59 9.71 8.75
CA ARG A 203 -5.58 10.89 7.86
C ARG A 203 -4.47 11.86 8.22
N GLN A 204 -4.27 12.12 9.51
CA GLN A 204 -3.18 12.98 9.96
C GLN A 204 -1.82 12.35 9.66
N HIS A 205 -1.68 11.04 9.85
CA HIS A 205 -0.44 10.33 9.60
C HIS A 205 -0.10 10.21 8.11
N PHE A 206 -1.10 10.09 7.25
CA PHE A 206 -0.93 9.99 5.79
C PHE A 206 -0.33 11.26 5.17
N LYS A 207 -0.39 12.41 5.83
CA LYS A 207 0.33 13.61 5.39
C LYS A 207 1.84 13.41 5.28
N LEU A 208 2.42 12.42 5.97
CA LEU A 208 3.84 12.07 5.86
C LEU A 208 4.19 11.23 4.62
N MET A 209 3.17 10.77 3.89
CA MET A 209 3.27 9.96 2.67
C MET A 209 3.01 10.76 1.39
N VAL A 210 2.60 12.02 1.54
CA VAL A 210 2.23 12.98 0.48
C VAL A 210 3.42 13.88 0.20
#